data_AF-A0A1E5BES6-F1
#
_entry.id   AF-A0A1E5BES6-F1
#
_cell.length_a   1.000
_cell.length_b   1.000
_cell.length_c   1.000
_cell.angle_alpha   90.00
_cell.angle_beta   90.00
_cell.angle_gamma   90.00
#
_symmetry.space_group_name_H-M   'P 1'
#
loop_
_entity.id
_entity.type
_entity.pdbx_description
1 polymer ?
#
loop_
_entity_poly.entity_id
_entity_poly.type
_entity_poly.pdbx_seq_one_letter_code
_entity_poly.pdbx_strand_id
1 'polypeptide(L)'
;MSKVSQSAKAAQLALTQLIASGEKVSQYAVEKKAGLANGALNYKHPKYEEIKQRIHDAKCSLNKENTVSNDNLKQVCNHERHLKKVYWEKLKLANNRLKTLEGEKLELQYQLFHMQKYLAELEKLGVADSNILEFRLPDLD
;
A
#
# COMPACT_ATOMS: atom_id res chain seq x y z
N MET A 1 6.36 -58.00 -9.74
CA MET A 1 5.53 -56.79 -9.93
C MET A 1 5.46 -56.45 -11.41
N SER A 2 4.29 -56.10 -11.95
CA SER A 2 4.17 -55.66 -13.36
C SER A 2 4.96 -54.36 -13.59
N LYS A 3 5.65 -54.24 -14.73
CA LYS A 3 6.43 -53.05 -15.13
C LYS A 3 5.59 -51.77 -15.00
N VAL A 4 4.30 -51.85 -15.36
CA VAL A 4 3.34 -50.75 -15.25
C VAL A 4 3.15 -50.27 -13.81
N SER A 5 3.14 -51.20 -12.85
CA SER A 5 2.97 -50.85 -11.43
C SER A 5 4.21 -50.18 -10.84
N GLN A 6 5.42 -50.55 -11.31
CA GLN A 6 6.66 -49.87 -10.91
C GLN A 6 6.72 -48.45 -11.46
N SER A 7 6.40 -48.27 -12.75
CA SER A 7 6.31 -46.96 -13.38
C SER A 7 5.25 -46.06 -12.73
N ALA A 8 4.08 -46.62 -12.38
CA ALA A 8 3.04 -45.87 -11.67
C ALA A 8 3.51 -45.41 -10.28
N LYS A 9 4.22 -46.27 -9.53
CA LYS A 9 4.78 -45.92 -8.22
C LYS A 9 5.85 -44.82 -8.34
N ALA A 10 6.71 -44.90 -9.36
CA ALA A 10 7.70 -43.87 -9.64
C ALA A 10 7.06 -42.52 -9.98
N ALA A 11 6.02 -42.52 -10.82
CA ALA A 11 5.26 -41.32 -11.16
C ALA A 11 4.53 -40.71 -9.94
N GLN A 12 3.99 -41.56 -9.04
CA GLN A 12 3.35 -41.08 -7.81
C GLN A 12 4.37 -40.43 -6.86
N LEU A 13 5.55 -41.03 -6.68
CA LEU A 13 6.64 -40.45 -5.90
C LEU A 13 7.13 -39.12 -6.49
N ALA A 14 7.29 -39.07 -7.81
CA ALA A 14 7.66 -37.86 -8.52
C ALA A 14 6.63 -36.74 -8.33
N LEU A 15 5.33 -37.07 -8.40
CA LEU A 15 4.25 -36.10 -8.13
C LEU A 15 4.33 -35.54 -6.70
N THR A 16 4.52 -36.41 -5.70
CA THR A 16 4.64 -35.96 -4.30
C THR A 16 5.87 -35.09 -4.07
N GLN A 17 7.00 -35.42 -4.72
CA GLN A 17 8.22 -34.63 -4.63
C GLN A 17 8.05 -33.24 -5.27
N LEU A 18 7.40 -33.17 -6.45
CA LEU A 18 7.13 -31.90 -7.12
C LEU A 18 6.26 -30.98 -6.26
N ILE A 19 5.20 -31.52 -5.65
CA ILE A 19 4.33 -30.78 -4.71
C ILE A 19 5.15 -30.30 -3.51
N ALA A 20 5.95 -31.17 -2.88
CA ALA A 20 6.77 -30.80 -1.73
C ALA A 20 7.81 -29.72 -2.05
N SER A 21 8.36 -29.72 -3.28
CA SER A 21 9.32 -28.71 -3.75
C SER A 21 8.67 -27.40 -4.22
N GLY A 22 7.34 -27.33 -4.32
CA GLY A 22 6.64 -26.17 -4.90
C GLY A 22 6.89 -25.97 -6.40
N GLU A 23 7.41 -26.98 -7.10
CA GLU A 23 7.66 -26.92 -8.54
C GLU A 23 6.36 -27.05 -9.35
N LYS A 24 6.37 -26.51 -10.58
CA LYS A 24 5.19 -26.55 -11.47
C LYS A 24 4.78 -27.98 -11.79
N VAL A 25 3.64 -28.40 -11.26
CA VAL A 25 3.06 -29.72 -11.51
C VAL A 25 2.51 -29.79 -12.95
N SER A 26 3.06 -30.69 -13.75
CA SER A 26 2.56 -31.03 -15.09
C SER A 26 2.86 -32.49 -15.41
N GLN A 27 2.12 -33.10 -16.34
CA GLN A 27 2.35 -34.48 -16.74
C GLN A 27 3.80 -34.68 -17.22
N TYR A 28 4.29 -33.76 -18.06
CA TYR A 28 5.68 -33.77 -18.51
C TYR A 28 6.69 -33.68 -17.35
N ALA A 29 6.45 -32.81 -16.36
CA ALA A 29 7.33 -32.69 -15.20
C ALA A 29 7.36 -33.99 -14.36
N VAL A 30 6.21 -34.63 -14.18
CA VAL A 30 6.10 -35.91 -13.47
C VAL A 30 6.82 -37.01 -14.24
N GLU A 31 6.63 -37.12 -15.56
CA GLU A 31 7.32 -38.10 -16.40
C GLU A 31 8.84 -37.91 -16.37
N LYS A 32 9.32 -36.66 -16.51
CA LYS A 32 10.74 -36.31 -16.45
C LYS A 32 11.36 -36.67 -15.10
N LYS A 33 10.69 -36.32 -13.99
CA LYS A 33 11.18 -36.57 -12.63
C LYS A 33 11.13 -38.05 -12.25
N ALA A 34 10.17 -38.80 -12.78
CA ALA A 34 10.05 -40.24 -12.59
C ALA A 34 10.99 -41.07 -13.49
N GLY A 35 11.73 -40.44 -14.41
CA GLY A 35 12.58 -41.13 -15.37
C GLY A 35 11.79 -41.93 -16.41
N LEU A 36 10.54 -41.51 -16.70
CA LEU A 36 9.68 -42.15 -17.69
C LEU A 36 9.88 -41.51 -19.07
N ALA A 37 9.64 -42.29 -20.12
CA ALA A 37 9.60 -41.77 -21.47
C ALA A 37 8.46 -40.73 -21.63
N ASN A 38 8.65 -39.77 -22.52
CA ASN A 38 7.64 -38.77 -22.83
C ASN A 38 6.35 -39.45 -23.30
N GLY A 39 5.22 -39.12 -22.66
CA GLY A 39 3.93 -39.74 -22.95
C GLY A 39 3.73 -41.13 -22.33
N ALA A 40 4.60 -41.59 -21.43
CA ALA A 40 4.41 -42.84 -20.72
C ALA A 40 3.12 -42.90 -19.90
N LEU A 41 2.60 -41.76 -19.43
CA LEU A 41 1.30 -41.74 -18.74
C LEU A 41 0.11 -41.72 -19.71
N ASN A 42 0.32 -41.54 -21.02
CA ASN A 42 -0.77 -41.53 -22.01
C ASN A 42 -1.35 -42.91 -22.32
N TYR A 43 -0.64 -43.99 -21.98
CA TYR A 43 -1.15 -45.35 -22.16
C TYR A 43 -2.43 -45.57 -21.34
N LYS A 44 -3.43 -46.21 -21.95
CA LYS A 44 -4.71 -46.52 -21.31
C LYS A 44 -4.50 -47.59 -20.23
N HIS A 45 -4.32 -47.14 -18.99
CA HIS A 45 -4.21 -48.01 -17.82
C HIS A 45 -4.82 -47.31 -16.58
N PRO A 46 -5.61 -48.01 -15.75
CA PRO A 46 -6.33 -47.39 -14.63
C PRO A 46 -5.41 -46.64 -13.67
N LYS A 47 -4.24 -47.20 -13.35
CA LYS A 47 -3.23 -46.56 -12.48
C LYS A 47 -2.66 -45.25 -13.05
N TYR A 48 -2.59 -45.10 -14.37
CA TYR A 48 -2.11 -43.86 -14.97
C TYR A 48 -3.21 -42.80 -15.01
N GLU A 49 -4.47 -43.21 -15.16
CA GLU A 49 -5.61 -42.30 -15.05
C GLU A 49 -5.75 -41.71 -13.64
N GLU A 50 -5.57 -42.53 -12.59
CA GLU A 50 -5.53 -42.02 -11.20
C GLU A 50 -4.44 -40.97 -10.99
N ILE A 51 -3.26 -41.17 -11.60
CA ILE A 51 -2.16 -40.21 -11.50
C ILE A 51 -2.46 -38.93 -12.29
N LYS A 52 -3.06 -39.03 -13.48
CA LYS A 52 -3.51 -37.86 -14.25
C LYS A 52 -4.55 -37.04 -13.49
N GLN A 53 -5.52 -37.69 -12.85
CA GLN A 53 -6.50 -37.03 -12.02
C GLN A 53 -5.83 -36.28 -10.85
N ARG A 54 -4.90 -36.93 -10.14
CA ARG A 54 -4.15 -36.24 -9.07
C ARG A 54 -3.30 -35.07 -9.57
N ILE A 55 -2.71 -35.18 -10.76
CA ILE A 55 -2.00 -34.06 -11.40
C ILE A 55 -2.96 -32.91 -11.70
N HIS A 56 -4.16 -33.22 -12.18
CA HIS A 56 -5.20 -32.24 -12.45
C HIS A 56 -5.66 -31.54 -11.17
N ASP A 57 -5.96 -32.29 -10.12
CA ASP A 57 -6.41 -31.75 -8.84
C ASP A 57 -5.35 -30.85 -8.20
N ALA A 58 -4.08 -31.27 -8.23
CA ALA A 58 -2.97 -30.46 -7.75
C ALA A 58 -2.85 -29.11 -8.49
N LYS A 59 -3.05 -29.09 -9.81
CA LYS A 59 -3.06 -27.85 -10.60
C LYS A 59 -4.23 -26.94 -10.22
N CYS A 60 -5.41 -27.50 -10.01
CA CYS A 60 -6.60 -26.74 -9.64
C CYS A 60 -6.45 -26.08 -8.26
N SER A 61 -5.91 -26.81 -7.27
CA SER A 61 -5.67 -26.27 -5.93
C SER A 61 -4.66 -25.12 -5.94
N LEU A 62 -3.53 -25.27 -6.65
CA LEU A 62 -2.50 -24.24 -6.78
C LEU A 62 -3.01 -22.95 -7.45
N ASN A 63 -3.86 -23.08 -8.48
CA ASN A 63 -4.43 -21.92 -9.16
C ASN A 63 -5.45 -21.17 -8.29
N LYS A 64 -6.19 -21.88 -7.43
CA LYS A 64 -7.19 -21.27 -6.54
C LYS A 64 -6.53 -20.47 -5.42
N GLU A 65 -5.42 -20.94 -4.86
CA GLU A 65 -4.66 -20.20 -3.84
C GLU A 65 -3.95 -18.98 -4.42
N ASN A 66 -3.37 -19.11 -5.63
CA ASN A 66 -2.67 -18.00 -6.29
C ASN A 66 -3.61 -16.87 -6.75
N THR A 67 -4.85 -17.18 -7.14
CA THR A 67 -5.82 -16.17 -7.59
C THR A 67 -6.35 -15.34 -6.42
N VAL A 68 -6.73 -15.99 -5.31
CA VAL A 68 -7.20 -15.31 -4.09
C VAL A 68 -6.11 -14.41 -3.51
N SER A 69 -4.86 -14.87 -3.50
CA SER A 69 -3.72 -14.08 -3.01
C SER A 69 -3.45 -12.84 -3.87
N ASN A 70 -3.54 -12.96 -5.19
CA ASN A 70 -3.26 -11.87 -6.12
C ASN A 70 -4.36 -10.79 -6.14
N ASP A 71 -5.63 -11.19 -5.99
CA ASP A 71 -6.73 -10.22 -5.95
C ASP A 71 -6.77 -9.43 -4.64
N ASN A 72 -6.43 -10.07 -3.52
CA ASN A 72 -6.26 -9.37 -2.24
C ASN A 72 -5.11 -8.35 -2.31
N LEU A 73 -3.96 -8.72 -2.90
CA LEU A 73 -2.83 -7.81 -3.09
C LEU A 73 -3.20 -6.60 -3.96
N LYS A 74 -3.95 -6.81 -5.05
CA LYS A 74 -4.43 -5.70 -5.89
C LYS A 74 -5.35 -4.76 -5.14
N GLN A 75 -6.26 -5.29 -4.31
CA GLN A 75 -7.16 -4.47 -3.50
C GLN A 75 -6.39 -3.60 -2.50
N VAL A 76 -5.41 -4.19 -1.80
CA VAL A 76 -4.53 -3.46 -0.87
C VAL A 76 -3.75 -2.36 -1.61
N CYS A 77 -3.11 -2.68 -2.74
CA CYS A 77 -2.39 -1.67 -3.53
C CYS A 77 -3.29 -0.52 -4.02
N ASN A 78 -4.52 -0.82 -4.42
CA ASN A 78 -5.48 0.21 -4.85
C ASN A 78 -5.91 1.09 -3.68
N HIS A 79 -6.14 0.49 -2.51
CA HIS A 79 -6.44 1.23 -1.29
C HIS A 79 -5.30 2.18 -0.89
N GLU A 80 -4.05 1.70 -0.87
CA GLU A 80 -2.88 2.53 -0.57
C GLU A 80 -2.70 3.69 -1.54
N ARG A 81 -2.90 3.46 -2.85
CA ARG A 81 -2.86 4.52 -3.87
C ARG A 81 -3.93 5.57 -3.64
N HIS A 82 -5.14 5.15 -3.31
CA HIS A 82 -6.24 6.06 -2.98
C HIS A 82 -5.90 6.89 -1.74
N LEU A 83 -5.43 6.24 -0.68
CA LEU A 83 -5.04 6.91 0.56
C LEU A 83 -3.96 7.97 0.30
N LYS A 84 -2.91 7.60 -0.45
CA LYS A 84 -1.85 8.52 -0.86
C LYS A 84 -2.43 9.75 -1.55
N LYS A 85 -3.34 9.59 -2.53
CA LYS A 85 -3.97 10.71 -3.23
C LYS A 85 -4.70 11.65 -2.27
N VAL A 86 -5.50 11.10 -1.36
CA VAL A 86 -6.25 11.88 -0.35
C VAL A 86 -5.29 12.68 0.55
N TYR A 87 -4.19 12.07 1.00
CA TYR A 87 -3.20 12.78 1.82
C TYR A 87 -2.49 13.89 1.05
N TRP A 88 -2.14 13.65 -0.22
CA TRP A 88 -1.56 14.69 -1.08
C TRP A 88 -2.50 15.88 -1.28
N GLU A 89 -3.79 15.64 -1.47
CA GLU A 89 -4.80 16.69 -1.59
C GLU A 89 -4.94 17.50 -0.30
N LYS A 90 -5.00 16.83 0.86
CA LYS A 90 -5.03 17.49 2.17
C LYS A 90 -3.78 18.33 2.43
N LEU A 91 -2.60 17.80 2.09
CA LEU A 91 -1.33 18.52 2.23
C LEU A 91 -1.30 19.77 1.34
N LYS A 92 -1.75 19.65 0.08
CA LYS A 92 -1.83 20.77 -0.84
C LYS A 92 -2.78 21.86 -0.32
N LEU A 93 -3.95 21.47 0.20
CA LEU A 93 -4.91 22.39 0.80
C LEU A 93 -4.30 23.13 2.00
N ALA A 94 -3.65 22.40 2.91
CA ALA A 94 -3.01 22.97 4.10
C ALA A 94 -1.88 23.95 3.72
N ASN A 95 -1.01 23.59 2.78
CA ASN A 95 0.07 24.46 2.32
C ASN A 95 -0.46 25.73 1.64
N ASN A 96 -1.51 25.62 0.82
CA ASN A 96 -2.15 26.79 0.22
C ASN A 96 -2.72 27.73 1.29
N ARG A 97 -3.36 27.18 2.33
CA ARG A 97 -3.90 27.96 3.45
C ARG A 97 -2.81 28.63 4.27
N LEU A 98 -1.70 27.92 4.52
CA LEU A 98 -0.52 28.47 5.18
C LEU A 98 0.02 29.68 4.42
N LYS A 99 0.20 29.53 3.10
CA LYS A 99 0.70 30.62 2.24
C LYS A 99 -0.20 31.86 2.28
N THR A 100 -1.53 31.69 2.28
CA THR A 100 -2.45 32.83 2.41
C THR A 100 -2.33 33.52 3.77
N LEU A 101 -2.28 32.75 4.85
CA LEU A 101 -2.19 33.29 6.21
C LEU A 101 -0.85 33.99 6.46
N GLU A 102 0.24 33.47 5.91
CA GLU A 102 1.55 34.13 5.98
C GLU A 102 1.55 35.47 5.25
N GLY A 103 0.88 35.56 4.09
CA GLY A 103 0.70 36.82 3.38
C GLY A 103 -0.11 37.84 4.19
N GLU A 104 -1.26 37.43 4.71
CA GLU A 104 -2.12 38.27 5.57
C GLU A 104 -1.36 38.75 6.82
N LYS A 105 -0.60 37.86 7.47
CA LYS A 105 0.23 38.22 8.62
C LYS A 105 1.26 39.30 8.28
N LEU A 106 1.96 39.17 7.15
CA LEU A 106 2.97 40.14 6.73
C LEU A 106 2.34 41.51 6.43
N GLU A 107 1.18 41.53 5.79
CA GLU A 107 0.44 42.76 5.53
C GLU A 107 0.00 43.46 6.82
N LEU A 108 -0.54 42.69 7.79
CA LEU A 108 -0.90 43.23 9.10
C LEU A 108 0.32 43.78 9.86
N GLN A 109 1.46 43.09 9.79
CA GLN A 109 2.71 43.58 10.40
C GLN A 109 3.17 44.89 9.77
N TYR A 110 3.06 45.01 8.45
CA TYR A 110 3.38 46.24 7.72
C TYR A 110 2.46 47.40 8.12
N GLN A 111 1.15 47.15 8.19
CA GLN A 111 0.18 48.16 8.62
C GLN A 111 0.44 48.61 10.07
N LEU A 112 0.71 47.67 10.97
CA LEU A 112 1.04 47.97 12.37
C LEU A 112 2.27 48.85 12.49
N PHE A 113 3.33 48.53 11.73
CA PHE A 113 4.56 49.33 11.73
C PHE A 113 4.31 50.78 11.31
N HIS A 114 3.49 50.99 10.27
CA HIS A 114 3.13 52.34 9.83
C HIS A 114 2.27 53.09 10.84
N MET A 115 1.31 52.42 11.46
CA MET A 115 0.52 53.01 12.54
C MET A 115 1.39 53.43 13.72
N GLN A 116 2.33 52.56 14.13
CA GLN A 116 3.29 52.89 15.19
C GLN A 116 4.16 54.10 14.84
N LYS A 117 4.62 54.18 13.59
CA LYS A 117 5.39 55.34 13.11
C LYS A 117 4.56 56.62 13.14
N TYR A 118 3.30 56.55 12.67
CA TYR A 118 2.39 57.71 12.69
C TYR A 118 2.09 58.18 14.12
N LEU A 119 1.83 57.25 15.04
CA LEU A 119 1.65 57.57 16.47
C LEU A 119 2.89 58.26 17.05
N ALA A 120 4.08 57.75 16.77
CA ALA A 120 5.33 58.37 17.21
C ALA A 120 5.55 59.78 16.62
N GLU A 121 5.05 60.05 15.41
CA GLU A 121 5.06 61.39 14.82
C GLU A 121 4.06 62.33 15.51
N LEU A 122 2.85 61.84 15.84
CA LEU A 122 1.85 62.62 16.58
C LEU A 122 2.29 62.96 18.01
N GLU A 123 2.94 62.01 18.70
CA GLU A 123 3.55 62.24 20.01
C GLU A 123 4.62 63.34 19.94
N LYS A 124 5.49 63.30 18.93
CA LYS A 124 6.52 64.35 18.72
C LYS A 124 5.94 65.72 18.46
N LEU A 125 4.77 65.78 17.82
CA LEU A 125 4.05 67.03 17.56
C LEU A 125 3.24 67.53 18.77
N GLY A 126 3.20 66.77 19.87
CA GLY A 126 2.52 67.15 21.11
C GLY A 126 0.99 67.15 21.01
N VAL A 127 0.43 66.45 20.01
CA VAL A 127 -1.03 66.46 19.73
C VAL A 127 -1.78 65.41 20.56
N ALA A 128 -1.12 64.31 20.94
CA ALA A 128 -1.69 63.27 21.79
C ALA A 128 -0.59 62.51 22.56
N ASP A 129 -0.73 62.39 23.88
CA ASP A 129 0.11 61.52 24.70
C ASP A 129 -0.38 60.07 24.57
N SER A 130 0.48 59.16 24.10
CA SER A 130 0.13 57.77 23.83
C SER A 130 -0.06 56.89 25.06
N ASN A 131 0.14 57.43 26.27
CA ASN A 131 0.33 56.62 27.47
C ASN A 131 -0.38 57.17 28.73
N ILE A 132 -1.60 57.69 28.61
CA ILE A 132 -2.37 58.13 29.77
C ILE A 132 -3.55 57.18 30.06
N LEU A 133 -3.30 56.15 30.87
CA LEU A 133 -4.32 55.60 31.76
C LEU A 133 -4.32 56.45 33.03
N GLU A 134 -5.11 57.53 33.02
CA GLU A 134 -5.33 58.38 34.19
C GLU A 134 -6.20 57.62 35.21
N PHE A 135 -5.57 56.85 36.10
CA PHE A 135 -6.25 56.33 37.29
C PHE A 135 -6.33 57.46 38.33
N ARG A 136 -7.48 58.13 38.40
CA ARG A 136 -7.81 58.97 39.55
C ARG A 136 -8.12 58.05 40.73
N LEU A 137 -7.25 58.03 41.73
CA LEU A 137 -7.60 57.49 43.05
C LEU A 137 -8.67 58.40 43.64
N PRO A 138 -9.80 57.87 44.14
CA PRO A 138 -10.78 58.69 44.84
C PRO A 138 -10.14 59.21 46.13
N ASP A 139 -10.24 60.52 46.34
CA ASP A 139 -9.81 61.15 47.58
C ASP A 139 -10.55 60.48 48.75
N LEU A 140 -9.76 59.88 49.65
CA LEU A 140 -10.25 59.36 50.93
C LEU A 140 -10.39 60.55 51.87
N ASP A 141 -11.63 61.02 52.04
CA ASP A 141 -12.06 61.86 53.17
C ASP A 141 -12.00 61.07 54.49
#